data_AF-A0A2M6YN89-F1
#
_entry.id   AF-A0A2M6YN89-F1
#
_cell.length_a   1.000
_cell.length_b   1.000
_cell.length_c   1.000
_cell.angle_alpha   90.00
_cell.angle_beta   90.00
_cell.angle_gamma   90.00
#
_symmetry.space_group_name_H-M   'P 1'
#
loop_
_entity.id
_entity.type
_entity.pdbx_description
1 polymer ?
#
loop_
_entity_poly.entity_id
_entity_poly.type
_entity_poly.pdbx_seq_one_letter_code
_entity_poly.pdbx_strand_id
1 'polypeptide(L)'
;MSTEFIMGIARQAIETTLLVSLPVLLISLVVGVVISLFQAVTQIQEMTITFVPKIVATFLAMLFLGAWMMDQMVGLTVEIFTNFPHWIE
;
A
#
# COMPACT_ATOMS: atom_id res chain seq x y z
N MET A 1 6.30 7.76 29.15
CA MET A 1 5.49 7.62 27.91
C MET A 1 4.29 8.56 27.99
N SER A 2 4.37 9.74 27.36
CA SER A 2 3.21 10.65 27.29
C SER A 2 2.24 10.25 26.17
N THR A 3 0.99 10.68 26.23
CA THR A 3 -0.01 10.39 25.19
C THR A 3 0.40 10.96 23.83
N GLU A 4 1.04 12.13 23.82
CA GLU A 4 1.55 12.79 22.62
C GLU A 4 2.62 11.95 21.92
N PHE A 5 3.47 11.29 22.69
CA PHE A 5 4.51 10.41 22.18
C PHE A 5 3.93 9.18 21.48
N ILE A 6 2.94 8.52 22.10
CA ILE A 6 2.26 7.36 21.50
C ILE A 6 1.54 7.77 20.21
N MET A 7 0.89 8.95 20.21
CA MET A 7 0.27 9.49 18.99
C MET A 7 1.29 9.77 17.89
N GLY A 8 2.50 10.21 18.24
CA GLY A 8 3.60 10.41 17.29
C GLY A 8 3.99 9.12 16.57
N ILE A 9 4.22 8.03 17.33
CA ILE A 9 4.53 6.71 16.76
C ILE A 9 3.37 6.21 15.88
N ALA A 10 2.13 6.32 16.37
CA ALA A 10 0.96 5.88 15.63
C ALA A 10 0.82 6.62 14.29
N ARG A 11 1.08 7.93 14.29
CA ARG A 11 1.08 8.75 13.08
C ARG A 11 2.13 8.26 12.09
N GLN A 12 3.36 8.02 12.52
CA GLN A 12 4.44 7.56 11.66
C GLN A 12 4.15 6.17 11.05
N ALA A 13 3.53 5.28 11.82
CA ALA A 13 3.07 3.99 11.31
C ALA A 13 1.97 4.12 10.24
N ILE A 14 1.00 5.02 10.45
CA ILE A 14 -0.06 5.31 9.46
C ILE A 14 0.53 5.94 8.21
N GLU A 15 1.43 6.92 8.34
CA GLU A 15 2.10 7.57 7.21
C GLU A 15 2.89 6.55 6.37
N THR A 16 3.64 5.66 7.02
CA THR A 16 4.37 4.57 6.33
C THR A 16 3.41 3.62 5.62
N THR A 17 2.31 3.23 6.27
CA THR A 17 1.29 2.34 5.68
C THR A 17 0.65 2.97 4.46
N LEU A 18 0.30 4.25 4.53
CA LEU A 18 -0.25 5.00 3.40
C LEU A 18 0.76 5.07 2.26
N LEU A 19 2.01 5.45 2.54
CA LEU A 19 3.07 5.58 1.54
C LEU A 19 3.34 4.25 0.81
N VAL A 20 3.37 3.13 1.55
CA VAL A 20 3.62 1.80 1.00
C VAL A 20 2.42 1.28 0.19
N SER A 21 1.19 1.51 0.64
CA SER A 21 -0.02 1.00 -0.02
C SER A 21 -0.46 1.84 -1.24
N LEU A 22 -0.21 3.15 -1.21
CA LEU A 22 -0.67 4.10 -2.22
C LEU A 22 -0.31 3.74 -3.67
N PRO A 23 0.94 3.36 -4.02
CA PRO A 23 1.26 3.06 -5.42
C PRO A 23 0.54 1.81 -5.95
N VAL A 24 0.39 0.77 -5.12
CA VAL A 24 -0.35 -0.45 -5.51
C VAL A 24 -1.84 -0.14 -5.69
N LEU A 25 -2.41 0.65 -4.78
CA LEU A 25 -3.80 1.10 -4.87
C LEU A 25 -4.06 1.95 -6.10
N LEU A 26 -3.17 2.90 -6.43
CA LEU A 26 -3.28 3.73 -7.62
C LEU A 26 -3.24 2.90 -8.91
N ILE A 27 -2.33 1.92 -9.00
CA ILE A 27 -2.24 1.05 -10.17
C ILE A 27 -3.53 0.22 -10.33
N SER A 28 -4.01 -0.39 -9.23
CA SER A 28 -5.25 -1.15 -9.22
C SER A 28 -6.48 -0.30 -9.58
N LEU A 29 -6.52 0.95 -9.11
CA LEU A 29 -7.56 1.92 -9.43
C LEU A 29 -7.56 2.27 -10.92
N VAL A 30 -6.41 2.69 -11.47
CA VAL A 30 -6.30 3.07 -12.88
C VAL A 30 -6.71 1.91 -13.79
N VAL A 31 -6.21 0.70 -13.53
CA VAL A 31 -6.57 -0.49 -14.31
C VAL A 31 -8.06 -0.81 -14.17
N GLY A 32 -8.61 -0.73 -12.95
CA GLY A 32 -10.03 -0.94 -12.71
C GLY A 32 -10.90 0.05 -13.48
N VAL A 33 -10.55 1.33 -13.48
CA VAL A 33 -11.27 2.38 -14.20
C VAL A 33 -11.21 2.14 -15.71
N VAL A 34 -10.01 1.89 -16.25
CA VAL A 34 -9.82 1.63 -17.69
C VAL A 34 -10.66 0.44 -18.14
N ILE A 35 -10.61 -0.69 -17.42
CA ILE A 35 -11.38 -1.88 -17.77
C ILE A 35 -12.89 -1.64 -17.63
N SER A 36 -13.33 -0.92 -16.59
CA SER A 36 -14.76 -0.59 -16.42
C SER A 36 -15.29 0.29 -17.55
N LEU A 37 -14.47 1.20 -18.09
CA LEU A 37 -14.82 2.01 -19.26
C LEU A 37 -14.93 1.13 -20.51
N PHE A 38 -14.00 0.21 -20.74
CA PHE A 38 -14.09 -0.73 -21.85
C PHE A 38 -15.34 -1.60 -21.77
N GLN A 39 -15.67 -2.11 -20.59
CA GLN A 39 -16.90 -2.89 -20.36
C GLN A 39 -18.16 -2.08 -20.64
N ALA A 40 -18.19 -0.80 -20.26
CA ALA A 40 -19.32 0.08 -20.54
C ALA A 40 -19.49 0.35 -22.03
N VAL A 41 -18.40 0.61 -22.77
CA VAL A 41 -18.42 0.91 -24.21
C VAL A 41 -18.79 -0.31 -25.04
N THR A 42 -18.33 -1.50 -24.67
CA THR A 42 -18.63 -2.74 -25.42
C THR A 42 -19.92 -3.44 -24.98
N GLN A 43 -20.56 -2.96 -23.91
CA GLN A 43 -21.73 -3.59 -23.27
C GLN A 43 -21.47 -5.01 -22.74
N ILE A 44 -20.20 -5.40 -22.55
CA ILE A 44 -19.82 -6.71 -21.99
C ILE A 44 -19.65 -6.57 -20.48
N GLN A 45 -20.62 -7.06 -19.71
CA GLN A 45 -20.64 -7.02 -18.24
C GLN A 45 -20.24 -8.37 -17.60
N GLU A 46 -19.20 -8.98 -18.14
CA GLU A 46 -18.62 -10.22 -17.61
C GLU A 46 -17.69 -9.91 -16.41
N MET A 47 -18.06 -10.35 -15.21
CA MET A 47 -17.29 -10.09 -13.97
C MET A 47 -15.84 -10.56 -14.05
N THR A 48 -15.57 -11.62 -14.81
CA THR A 48 -14.23 -12.22 -14.97
C THR A 48 -13.25 -11.28 -15.69
N ILE A 49 -13.75 -10.47 -16.63
CA ILE A 49 -12.92 -9.54 -17.43
C ILE A 49 -12.41 -8.38 -16.58
N THR A 50 -13.15 -7.95 -15.55
CA THR A 50 -12.69 -6.90 -14.62
C THR A 50 -11.63 -7.43 -13.64
N PHE A 51 -11.74 -8.70 -13.26
CA PHE A 51 -10.99 -9.27 -12.15
C PHE A 51 -9.55 -9.63 -12.54
N VAL A 52 -9.37 -10.37 -13.65
CA VAL A 52 -8.06 -10.91 -14.04
C VAL A 52 -7.02 -9.81 -14.34
N PRO A 53 -7.31 -8.80 -15.19
CA PRO A 53 -6.34 -7.75 -15.48
C PRO A 53 -5.92 -6.96 -14.23
N LYS A 54 -6.87 -6.72 -13.31
CA LYS A 54 -6.61 -6.01 -12.06
C LYS A 54 -5.67 -6.80 -11.15
N ILE A 55 -5.86 -8.11 -11.02
CA ILE A 55 -4.94 -8.97 -10.25
C ILE A 55 -3.55 -8.94 -10.86
N VAL A 56 -3.42 -9.12 -12.18
CA VAL A 56 -2.13 -9.14 -12.86
C VAL A 56 -1.40 -7.81 -12.64
N ALA A 57 -2.10 -6.68 -12.81
CA ALA A 57 -1.52 -5.36 -12.56
C ALA A 57 -1.07 -5.17 -11.10
N THR A 58 -1.87 -5.63 -10.14
CA THR A 58 -1.53 -5.54 -8.70
C THR A 58 -0.31 -6.42 -8.37
N PHE A 59 -0.24 -7.63 -8.92
CA PHE A 59 0.91 -8.52 -8.77
C PHE A 59 2.19 -7.92 -9.36
N LEU A 60 2.11 -7.35 -10.56
CA LEU A 60 3.25 -6.68 -11.18
C LEU A 60 3.70 -5.47 -10.35
N ALA A 61 2.76 -4.66 -9.86
CA ALA A 61 3.08 -3.55 -8.96
C ALA A 61 3.84 -4.03 -7.73
N MET A 62 3.37 -5.09 -7.06
CA MET A 62 4.07 -5.68 -5.92
C MET A 62 5.44 -6.27 -6.30
N LEU A 63 5.58 -6.85 -7.49
CA LEU A 63 6.86 -7.42 -7.93
C LEU A 63 7.91 -6.34 -8.17
N PHE A 64 7.54 -5.23 -8.81
CA PHE A 64 8.46 -4.13 -9.10
C PHE A 64 8.71 -3.20 -7.91
N LEU A 65 7.68 -2.94 -7.10
CA LEU A 65 7.76 -2.02 -5.96
C LEU A 65 8.03 -2.73 -4.63
N GLY A 66 7.92 -4.06 -4.58
CA GLY A 66 7.99 -4.84 -3.34
C GLY A 66 9.30 -4.65 -2.58
N ALA A 67 10.43 -4.55 -3.29
CA ALA A 67 11.72 -4.29 -2.64
C ALA A 67 11.73 -2.93 -1.91
N TRP A 68 11.19 -1.89 -2.54
CA TRP A 68 11.08 -0.56 -1.94
C TRP A 68 10.06 -0.54 -0.79
N MET A 69 8.91 -1.21 -0.96
CA MET A 69 7.90 -1.33 0.10
C MET A 69 8.49 -2.01 1.35
N MET A 70 9.28 -3.07 1.15
CA MET A 70 9.97 -3.77 2.24
C MET A 70 11.00 -2.88 2.92
N ASP A 71 11.78 -2.10 2.17
CA ASP A 71 12.75 -1.16 2.73
C ASP A 71 12.08 -0.14 3.68
N GLN A 72 10.93 0.43 3.27
CA GLN A 72 10.17 1.36 4.12
C GLN A 72 9.63 0.68 5.40
N MET A 73 9.11 -0.54 5.28
CA MET A 73 8.59 -1.29 6.44
C MET A 73 9.71 -1.69 7.41
N VAL A 74 10.85 -2.14 6.89
CA VAL A 74 12.03 -2.48 7.69
C VAL A 74 12.59 -1.21 8.34
N GLY A 75 12.66 -0.08 7.63
CA GLY A 75 13.09 1.19 8.17
C GLY A 75 12.30 1.61 9.41
N LEU A 76 10.97 1.62 9.31
CA LEU A 76 10.09 1.89 10.45
C LEU A 76 10.33 0.91 11.61
N THR A 77 10.49 -0.38 11.30
CA THR A 77 10.73 -1.40 12.32
C THR A 77 12.05 -1.14 13.04
N VAL A 78 13.14 -0.93 12.30
CA VAL A 78 14.46 -0.66 12.87
C VAL A 78 14.43 0.62 13.73
N GLU A 79 13.76 1.67 13.28
CA GLU A 79 13.59 2.91 14.05
C GLU A 79 12.91 2.64 15.39
N ILE A 80 11.78 1.91 15.39
CA ILE A 80 11.05 1.58 16.61
C ILE A 80 11.92 0.75 17.56
N PHE A 81 12.54 -0.32 17.06
CA PHE A 81 13.33 -1.24 17.90
C PHE A 81 14.61 -0.60 18.44
N THR A 82 15.25 0.29 17.68
CA THR A 82 16.49 0.98 18.11
C THR A 82 16.18 2.02 19.19
N ASN A 83 15.05 2.70 19.09
CA ASN A 83 14.64 3.70 20.07
C ASN A 83 13.91 3.09 21.29
N PHE A 84 13.43 1.85 21.19
CA PHE A 84 12.70 1.17 22.25
C PHE A 84 13.43 1.13 23.61
N PRO A 85 14.75 0.82 23.69
CA PRO A 85 15.48 0.86 24.95
C PRO A 85 15.53 2.25 25.59
N HIS A 86 15.44 3.32 24.79
CA HIS A 86 15.43 4.69 25.29
C HIS A 86 14.05 5.13 25.80
N TRP A 87 13.00 4.38 25.47
CA TRP A 87 11.62 4.67 25.88
C TRP A 87 11.23 4.05 27.22
N ILE A 88 12.00 3.05 27.65
CA ILE A 88 11.76 2.29 28.89
C ILE A 88 12.52 2.88 30.09
N GLU A 89 13.49 3.76 29.86
CA GLU A 89 14.16 4.59 30.88
C GLU A 89 13.36 5.88 31.17
#